data_AF-A0A7T3V994-F1
#
_entry.id   AF-A0A7T3V994-F1
#
_cell.length_a   1.000
_cell.length_b   1.000
_cell.length_c   1.000
_cell.angle_alpha   90.00
_cell.angle_beta   90.00
_cell.angle_gamma   90.00
#
_symmetry.space_group_name_H-M   'P 1'
#
loop_
_entity.id
_entity.type
_entity.pdbx_description
1 polymer ?
#
loop_
_entity_poly.entity_id
_entity_poly.type
_entity_poly.pdbx_seq_one_letter_code
_entity_poly.pdbx_strand_id
1 'polypeptide(L)'
;RDVIREATFQGLHTMVVKQGLKYGMLLFILSEVLFFFSFFWAFFHSRIAPTVELGAVWPPQGINPLNPFSVPLLNTAVLLSSGATVTWAHHALISGKKTEAINGLTATVLLGLIFTGLQAMEYYEAPFAISDSVYGST
;
A
#
# COMPACT_ATOMS: atom_id res chain seq x y z
N ARG A 1 19.40 -2.87 13.00
CA ARG A 1 20.44 -2.14 13.76
C ARG A 1 21.84 -2.50 13.27
N ASP A 2 22.19 -3.77 13.20
CA ASP A 2 23.56 -4.20 12.84
C ASP A 2 23.88 -3.98 11.36
N VAL A 3 22.93 -4.21 10.45
CA VAL A 3 23.06 -3.87 9.02
C VAL A 3 23.44 -2.41 8.78
N ILE A 4 22.92 -1.47 9.59
CA ILE A 4 23.29 -0.04 9.48
C ILE A 4 24.75 0.17 9.89
N ARG A 5 25.22 -0.56 10.91
CA ARG A 5 26.61 -0.48 11.37
C ARG A 5 27.57 -1.05 10.35
N GLU A 6 27.25 -2.22 9.81
CA GLU A 6 27.98 -2.90 8.74
C GLU A 6 28.10 -2.01 7.49
N ALA A 7 27.00 -1.35 7.12
CA ALA A 7 26.94 -0.45 5.96
C ALA A 7 27.73 0.85 6.16
N THR A 8 27.37 1.63 7.20
CA THR A 8 27.79 3.04 7.33
C THR A 8 29.09 3.20 8.11
N PHE A 9 29.31 2.39 9.14
CA PHE A 9 30.46 2.54 10.04
C PHE A 9 31.60 1.57 9.73
N GLN A 10 31.30 0.37 9.22
CA GLN A 10 32.31 -0.65 8.90
C GLN A 10 32.64 -0.75 7.41
N GLY A 11 31.82 -0.16 6.52
CA GLY A 11 32.08 -0.11 5.08
C GLY A 11 31.96 -1.45 4.35
N LEU A 12 31.27 -2.43 4.92
CA LEU A 12 31.18 -3.80 4.38
C LEU A 12 30.30 -3.91 3.12
N HIS A 13 29.51 -2.87 2.81
CA HIS A 13 28.62 -2.85 1.66
C HIS A 13 29.36 -2.47 0.36
N THR A 14 30.15 -3.41 -0.16
CA THR A 14 30.78 -3.29 -1.49
C THR A 14 29.75 -3.21 -2.61
N MET A 15 30.17 -2.90 -3.84
CA MET A 15 29.25 -2.82 -4.99
C MET A 15 28.49 -4.12 -5.25
N VAL A 16 29.16 -5.27 -5.08
CA VAL A 16 28.54 -6.60 -5.22
C VAL A 16 27.46 -6.81 -4.15
N VAL A 17 27.75 -6.46 -2.89
CA VAL A 17 26.79 -6.56 -1.78
C VAL A 17 25.59 -5.64 -2.02
N LYS A 18 25.81 -4.38 -2.42
CA LYS A 18 24.72 -3.44 -2.75
C LYS A 18 23.85 -3.98 -3.89
N GLN A 19 24.44 -4.60 -4.91
CA GLN A 19 23.68 -5.20 -6.00
C GLN A 19 22.87 -6.41 -5.53
N GLY A 20 23.45 -7.27 -4.67
CA GLY A 20 22.73 -8.37 -4.02
C GLY A 20 21.53 -7.90 -3.21
N LEU A 21 21.69 -6.84 -2.41
CA LEU A 21 20.59 -6.24 -1.63
C LEU A 21 19.46 -5.70 -2.53
N LYS A 22 19.80 -5.09 -3.68
CA LYS A 22 18.81 -4.63 -4.66
C LYS A 22 18.00 -5.79 -5.24
N TYR A 23 18.66 -6.87 -5.66
CA TYR A 23 17.95 -8.05 -6.17
C TYR A 23 17.10 -8.72 -5.08
N GLY A 24 17.62 -8.81 -3.85
CA GLY A 24 16.87 -9.33 -2.71
C GLY A 24 15.59 -8.53 -2.46
N MET A 25 15.67 -7.20 -2.46
CA MET A 25 14.49 -6.34 -2.28
C MET A 25 13.50 -6.47 -3.45
N LEU A 26 13.98 -6.58 -4.69
CA LEU A 26 13.12 -6.79 -5.87
C LEU A 26 12.37 -8.12 -5.77
N LEU A 27 13.06 -9.22 -5.45
CA LEU A 27 12.45 -10.53 -5.30
C LEU A 27 11.44 -10.56 -4.14
N PHE A 28 11.75 -9.88 -3.03
CA PHE A 28 10.83 -9.72 -1.92
C PHE A 28 9.55 -8.96 -2.32
N ILE A 29 9.68 -7.84 -3.04
CA ILE A 29 8.51 -7.10 -3.56
C ILE A 29 7.71 -7.99 -4.53
N LEU A 30 8.38 -8.76 -5.39
CA LEU A 30 7.71 -9.68 -6.30
C LEU A 30 6.91 -10.75 -5.55
N SER A 31 7.45 -11.32 -4.47
CA SER A 31 6.69 -12.28 -3.66
C SER A 31 5.46 -11.63 -3.00
N GLU A 32 5.56 -10.39 -2.53
CA GLU A 32 4.41 -9.66 -1.99
C GLU A 32 3.35 -9.38 -3.07
N VAL A 33 3.75 -9.04 -4.30
CA VAL A 33 2.81 -8.86 -5.43
C VAL A 33 2.03 -10.16 -5.71
N LEU A 34 2.70 -11.31 -5.70
CA LEU A 34 2.04 -12.61 -5.87
C LEU A 34 1.13 -12.97 -4.69
N PHE A 35 1.52 -12.60 -3.48
CA PHE A 35 0.67 -12.73 -2.30
C PHE A 35 -0.62 -11.91 -2.44
N PHE A 36 -0.54 -10.63 -2.83
CA PHE A 36 -1.73 -9.80 -3.11
C PHE A 36 -2.55 -10.31 -4.29
N PHE A 37 -1.90 -10.87 -5.32
CA PHE A 37 -2.59 -11.48 -6.45
C PHE A 37 -3.56 -12.59 -6.01
N SER A 38 -3.23 -13.35 -4.95
CA SER A 38 -4.13 -14.38 -4.42
C SER A 38 -5.45 -13.80 -3.86
N PHE A 39 -5.41 -12.63 -3.22
CA PHE A 39 -6.63 -11.95 -2.75
C PHE A 39 -7.45 -11.41 -3.92
N PHE A 40 -6.81 -10.81 -4.93
CA PHE A 40 -7.50 -10.41 -6.16
C PHE A 40 -8.16 -11.60 -6.84
N TRP A 41 -7.49 -12.75 -6.91
CA TRP A 41 -8.05 -13.98 -7.45
C TRP A 41 -9.32 -14.39 -6.69
N ALA A 42 -9.29 -14.40 -5.35
CA ALA A 42 -10.44 -14.73 -4.53
C ALA A 42 -11.63 -13.75 -4.76
N PHE A 43 -11.36 -12.45 -4.83
CA PHE A 43 -12.36 -11.43 -5.16
C PHE A 43 -12.97 -11.65 -6.54
N PHE A 44 -12.16 -11.83 -7.58
CA PHE A 44 -12.65 -12.01 -8.95
C PHE A 44 -13.41 -13.32 -9.13
N HIS A 45 -12.96 -14.41 -8.48
CA HIS A 45 -13.68 -15.68 -8.48
C HIS A 45 -15.10 -15.50 -7.94
N SER A 46 -15.24 -14.82 -6.80
CA SER A 46 -16.52 -14.58 -6.13
C SER A 46 -17.42 -13.60 -6.90
N ARG A 47 -16.81 -12.61 -7.55
CA ARG A 47 -17.52 -11.58 -8.33
C ARG A 47 -18.00 -12.06 -9.70
N ILE A 48 -17.21 -12.87 -10.42
CA ILE A 48 -17.52 -13.27 -11.80
C ILE A 48 -18.64 -14.32 -11.83
N ALA A 49 -18.69 -15.21 -10.84
CA ALA A 49 -19.70 -16.26 -10.72
C ALA A 49 -20.30 -16.27 -9.30
N PRO A 50 -21.12 -15.24 -8.95
CA PRO A 50 -21.75 -15.17 -7.63
C PRO A 50 -22.68 -16.37 -7.42
N THR A 51 -22.58 -17.00 -6.25
CA THR A 51 -23.42 -18.17 -5.92
C THR A 51 -24.88 -17.76 -5.75
N VAL A 52 -25.78 -18.75 -5.88
CA VAL A 52 -27.23 -18.54 -5.71
C VAL A 52 -27.56 -18.02 -4.30
N GLU A 53 -26.79 -18.43 -3.29
CA GLU A 53 -26.92 -17.98 -1.90
C GLU A 53 -26.69 -16.47 -1.73
N LEU A 54 -25.93 -15.83 -2.64
CA LEU A 54 -25.71 -14.38 -2.65
C LEU A 54 -26.79 -13.62 -3.45
N GLY A 55 -27.77 -14.34 -4.01
CA GLY A 55 -28.78 -13.80 -4.93
C GLY A 55 -28.34 -13.78 -6.40
N ALA A 56 -27.26 -14.49 -6.76
CA ALA A 56 -26.67 -14.54 -8.10
C ALA A 56 -26.32 -13.15 -8.69
N VAL A 57 -26.05 -12.17 -7.83
CA VAL A 57 -25.68 -10.80 -8.18
C VAL A 57 -24.46 -10.34 -7.38
N TRP A 58 -23.75 -9.35 -7.91
CA TRP A 58 -22.63 -8.70 -7.22
C TRP A 58 -22.80 -7.17 -7.27
N PRO A 59 -22.76 -6.45 -6.13
CA PRO A 59 -22.61 -6.95 -4.76
C PRO A 59 -23.77 -7.84 -4.29
N PRO A 60 -23.56 -8.71 -3.27
CA PRO A 60 -24.62 -9.52 -2.68
C PRO A 60 -25.80 -8.68 -2.19
N GLN A 61 -27.01 -9.24 -2.21
CA GLN A 61 -28.20 -8.54 -1.73
C GLN A 61 -28.06 -8.14 -0.25
N GLY A 62 -28.37 -6.89 0.07
CA GLY A 62 -28.28 -6.34 1.43
C GLY A 62 -26.95 -5.67 1.78
N ILE A 63 -25.93 -5.80 0.93
CA ILE A 63 -24.66 -5.08 1.09
C ILE A 63 -24.75 -3.70 0.41
N ASN A 64 -24.45 -2.65 1.18
CA ASN A 64 -24.31 -1.29 0.68
C ASN A 64 -22.82 -0.96 0.50
N PRO A 65 -22.28 -1.03 -0.73
CA PRO A 65 -20.87 -0.74 -0.97
C PRO A 65 -20.54 0.72 -0.69
N LEU A 66 -19.29 0.98 -0.29
CA LEU A 66 -18.78 2.34 -0.13
C LEU A 66 -18.78 3.08 -1.48
N ASN A 67 -19.03 4.39 -1.44
CA ASN A 67 -18.96 5.22 -2.64
C ASN A 67 -17.49 5.42 -3.05
N PRO A 68 -17.04 4.95 -4.24
CA PRO A 68 -15.64 5.06 -4.65
C PRO A 68 -15.18 6.50 -4.85
N PHE A 69 -16.09 7.46 -5.05
CA PHE A 69 -15.77 8.87 -5.29
C PHE A 69 -15.66 9.73 -4.02
N SER A 70 -15.87 9.16 -2.83
CA SER A 70 -15.73 9.87 -1.56
C SER A 70 -14.33 9.65 -0.95
N VAL A 71 -14.26 9.05 0.25
CA VAL A 71 -13.02 8.78 0.98
C VAL A 71 -12.04 7.89 0.19
N PRO A 72 -12.47 6.86 -0.56
CA PRO A 72 -11.55 6.05 -1.37
C PRO A 72 -10.80 6.86 -2.45
N LEU A 73 -11.48 7.82 -3.10
CA LEU A 73 -10.84 8.70 -4.07
C LEU A 73 -9.83 9.63 -3.41
N LEU A 74 -10.17 10.18 -2.24
CA LEU A 74 -9.25 11.00 -1.45
C LEU A 74 -8.00 10.21 -1.06
N ASN A 75 -8.17 8.97 -0.58
CA ASN A 75 -7.07 8.08 -0.24
C ASN A 75 -6.15 7.79 -1.44
N THR A 76 -6.72 7.62 -2.62
CA THR A 76 -5.95 7.48 -3.86
C THR A 76 -5.12 8.73 -4.16
N ALA A 77 -5.72 9.93 -4.02
CA ALA A 77 -5.01 11.19 -4.21
C ALA A 77 -3.88 11.39 -3.18
N VAL A 78 -4.09 10.97 -1.92
CA VAL A 78 -3.08 11.01 -0.86
C VAL A 78 -1.88 10.12 -1.19
N LEU A 79 -2.11 8.88 -1.64
CA LEU A 79 -1.05 7.95 -2.04
C LEU A 79 -0.28 8.44 -3.29
N LEU A 80 -0.97 8.99 -4.28
CA LEU A 80 -0.29 9.58 -5.45
C LEU A 80 0.56 10.79 -5.05
N SER A 81 0.04 11.64 -4.16
CA SER A 81 0.76 12.79 -3.63
C SER A 81 1.99 12.38 -2.81
N SER A 82 1.90 11.30 -2.02
CA SER A 82 3.05 10.77 -1.28
C SER A 82 4.12 10.18 -2.22
N GLY A 83 3.71 9.58 -3.33
CA GLY A 83 4.62 9.18 -4.42
C GLY A 83 5.38 10.36 -5.04
N ALA A 84 4.72 11.51 -5.21
CA ALA A 84 5.36 12.72 -5.70
C ALA A 84 6.36 13.30 -4.67
N THR A 85 5.99 13.36 -3.38
CA THR A 85 6.85 13.91 -2.33
C THR A 85 8.08 13.05 -2.03
N VAL A 86 7.97 11.72 -2.11
CA VAL A 86 9.15 10.84 -1.96
C VAL A 86 10.09 10.94 -3.15
N THR A 87 9.55 11.12 -4.37
CA THR A 87 10.36 11.36 -5.58
C THR A 87 11.12 12.67 -5.48
N TRP A 88 10.46 13.72 -4.97
CA TRP A 88 11.12 14.99 -4.65
C TRP A 88 12.23 14.82 -3.61
N ALA A 89 11.96 14.10 -2.51
CA ALA A 89 12.96 13.82 -1.48
C ALA A 89 14.18 13.08 -2.03
N HIS A 90 13.97 12.10 -2.92
CA HIS A 90 15.02 11.35 -3.59
C HIS A 90 15.91 12.25 -4.47
N HIS A 91 15.31 13.10 -5.32
CA HIS A 91 16.08 14.04 -6.15
C HIS A 91 16.82 15.10 -5.32
N ALA A 92 16.23 15.57 -4.22
CA ALA A 92 16.88 16.48 -3.30
C ALA A 92 18.10 15.83 -2.61
N LEU A 93 17.99 14.55 -2.23
CA LEU A 93 19.09 13.78 -1.64
C LEU A 93 20.27 13.62 -2.61
N ILE A 94 20.00 13.27 -3.87
CA ILE A 94 21.02 13.17 -4.93
C ILE A 94 21.68 14.52 -5.19
N SER A 95 20.89 15.61 -5.13
CA SER A 95 21.36 16.99 -5.33
C SER A 95 22.07 17.59 -4.11
N GLY A 96 22.26 16.84 -3.02
CA GLY A 96 22.89 17.30 -1.78
C GLY A 96 22.07 18.33 -0.98
N LYS A 97 20.81 18.58 -1.34
CA LYS A 97 19.91 19.54 -0.67
C LYS A 97 19.26 18.89 0.56
N LYS A 98 20.00 18.83 1.68
CA LYS A 98 19.58 18.14 2.91
C LYS A 98 18.21 18.60 3.43
N THR A 99 17.97 19.90 3.55
CA THR A 99 16.71 20.44 4.09
C THR A 99 15.51 20.01 3.26
N GLU A 100 15.61 20.13 1.93
CA GLU A 100 14.57 19.71 0.99
C GLU A 100 14.30 18.20 1.05
N ALA A 101 15.37 17.39 1.17
CA ALA A 101 15.24 15.94 1.30
C ALA A 101 14.49 15.55 2.58
N ILE A 102 14.80 16.19 3.70
CA ILE A 102 14.11 15.96 4.98
C ILE A 102 12.65 16.44 4.90
N ASN A 103 12.39 17.61 4.31
CA ASN A 103 11.05 18.15 4.17
C ASN A 103 10.16 17.23 3.31
N GLY A 104 10.65 16.79 2.14
CA GLY A 104 9.92 15.89 1.26
C GLY A 104 9.65 14.52 1.89
N LEU A 105 10.64 13.95 2.60
CA LEU A 105 10.46 12.69 3.32
C LEU A 105 9.45 12.84 4.47
N THR A 106 9.51 13.94 5.22
CA THR A 106 8.57 14.22 6.31
C THR A 106 7.14 14.35 5.77
N ALA A 107 6.95 15.09 4.66
CA ALA A 107 5.66 15.19 4.00
C ALA A 107 5.13 13.83 3.53
N THR A 108 6.01 12.96 2.98
CA THR A 108 5.65 11.58 2.58
C THR A 108 5.10 10.78 3.77
N VAL A 109 5.80 10.80 4.90
CA VAL A 109 5.39 10.06 6.10
C VAL A 109 4.08 10.59 6.66
N LEU A 110 3.91 11.93 6.71
CA LEU A 110 2.66 12.54 7.16
C LEU A 110 1.47 12.15 6.28
N LEU A 111 1.63 12.15 4.96
CA LEU A 111 0.59 11.69 4.03
C LEU A 111 0.25 10.21 4.26
N GLY A 112 1.24 9.36 4.54
CA GLY A 112 1.01 7.96 4.89
C GLY A 112 0.23 7.78 6.21
N LEU A 113 0.51 8.61 7.22
CA LEU A 113 -0.26 8.62 8.47
C LEU A 113 -1.69 9.10 8.25
N ILE A 114 -1.89 10.12 7.40
CA ILE A 114 -3.23 10.59 7.02
C ILE A 114 -4.01 9.49 6.32
N PHE A 115 -3.42 8.80 5.33
CA PHE A 115 -4.03 7.65 4.66
C PHE A 115 -4.45 6.57 5.68
N THR A 116 -3.55 6.22 6.61
CA THR A 116 -3.84 5.20 7.63
C THR A 116 -5.00 5.61 8.54
N GLY A 117 -5.07 6.89 8.93
CA GLY A 117 -6.18 7.43 9.73
C GLY A 117 -7.51 7.44 8.97
N LEU A 118 -7.50 7.86 7.70
CA LEU A 118 -8.68 7.83 6.83
C LEU A 118 -9.18 6.40 6.61
N GLN A 119 -8.27 5.44 6.41
CA GLN A 119 -8.63 4.03 6.28
C GLN A 119 -9.26 3.49 7.57
N ALA A 120 -8.71 3.83 8.75
CA ALA A 120 -9.29 3.42 10.03
C ALA A 120 -10.70 3.98 10.24
N MET A 121 -10.93 5.23 9.84
CA MET A 121 -12.27 5.86 9.85
C MET A 121 -13.22 5.12 8.90
N GLU A 122 -12.79 4.85 7.67
CA GLU A 122 -13.61 4.13 6.67
C GLU A 122 -14.02 2.75 7.17
N TYR A 123 -13.11 2.02 7.84
CA TYR A 123 -13.39 0.72 8.44
C TYR A 123 -14.40 0.80 9.59
N TYR A 124 -14.37 1.88 10.37
CA TYR A 124 -15.32 2.08 11.47
C TYR A 124 -16.72 2.47 10.99
N GLU A 125 -16.81 3.21 9.88
CA GLU A 125 -18.08 3.68 9.30
C GLU A 125 -18.68 2.72 8.26
N ALA A 126 -17.94 1.68 7.84
CA ALA A 126 -18.40 0.73 6.85
C ALA A 126 -19.70 0.04 7.29
N PRO A 127 -20.73 -0.02 6.41
CA PRO A 127 -22.02 -0.64 6.75
C PRO A 127 -21.99 -2.18 6.66
N PHE A 128 -20.82 -2.77 6.44
CA PHE A 128 -20.59 -4.21 6.37
C PHE A 128 -19.31 -4.56 7.13
N ALA A 129 -19.29 -5.75 7.72
CA ALA A 129 -18.15 -6.31 8.47
C ALA A 129 -17.49 -7.47 7.70
N ILE A 130 -16.35 -7.93 8.20
CA ILE A 130 -15.63 -9.09 7.64
C ILE A 130 -16.47 -10.39 7.67
N SER A 131 -17.43 -10.48 8.59
CA SER A 131 -18.38 -11.60 8.69
C SER A 131 -19.52 -11.53 7.67
N ASP A 132 -19.68 -10.41 6.98
CA ASP A 132 -20.83 -10.18 6.10
C ASP A 132 -20.54 -10.67 4.69
N SER A 133 -20.85 -11.95 4.49
CA SER A 133 -20.73 -12.68 3.21
C SER A 133 -19.31 -12.73 2.66
N VAL A 134 -19.18 -13.30 1.45
CA VAL A 134 -17.91 -13.30 0.74
C VAL A 134 -17.45 -11.87 0.40
N TYR A 135 -18.36 -10.91 0.25
CA TYR A 135 -18.03 -9.51 -0.06
C TYR A 135 -17.22 -8.84 1.05
N GLY A 136 -17.58 -9.02 2.33
CA GLY A 136 -16.82 -8.46 3.45
C GLY A 136 -15.51 -9.19 3.71
N SER A 137 -15.40 -10.45 3.28
CA SER A 137 -14.19 -11.28 3.46
C SER A 137 -13.12 -11.09 2.38
N THR A 138 -13.48 -10.55 1.21
CA THR A 138 -12.60 -10.29 0.06
C THR A 138 -12.21 -8.83 -0.03
#